data_AF-A0A965FK45-F1
#
_entry.id   AF-A0A965FK45-F1
#
_cell.length_a   1.000
_cell.length_b   1.000
_cell.length_c   1.000
_cell.angle_alpha   90.00
_cell.angle_beta   90.00
_cell.angle_gamma   90.00
#
_symmetry.space_group_name_H-M   'P 1'
#
loop_
_entity.id
_entity.type
_entity.pdbx_description
1 polymer ?
#
loop_
_entity_poly.entity_id
_entity_poly.type
_entity_poly.pdbx_seq_one_letter_code
_entity_poly.pdbx_strand_id
1 'polypeptide(L)'
;MAYNFGLSTRLSFGEESTAGTPVSTTIGARIRSVDFQEKRQYEDVPWLVGSGSTRNANAEILTNTDVAGTVELDACYAGGCLGLLLKHALGSVSTTGSGPYAHAVSLAAALPNPLTIAVERGTSGADDVLAGCMINRLTLSCAKGETMRARVDFIGMSAAARTTSTPSALTSLASTYLIKHTHAGVLAFNSVNYTLKSIEIVIDNKLARVDQLGSANSDQPAITGHQEITIRATLSGTSNTLQAAHRAQTSSDVSITFSDSPRSLAIVGHNATIREYADPISGVGIVEQTVTFRCLGDDTDNGILATLTNADSSVVAS
;
A
#
# COMPACT_ATOMS: atom_id res chain seq x y z
N MET A 1 -34.63 10.66 -12.93
CA MET A 1 -33.53 9.66 -12.89
C MET A 1 -32.53 10.18 -11.86
N ALA A 2 -32.28 9.46 -10.77
CA ALA A 2 -31.31 9.89 -9.78
C ALA A 2 -29.90 9.54 -10.30
N TYR A 3 -28.99 10.51 -10.25
CA TYR A 3 -27.59 10.27 -10.57
C TYR A 3 -26.91 9.59 -9.38
N ASN A 4 -26.01 8.64 -9.66
CA ASN A 4 -25.14 8.08 -8.63
C ASN A 4 -23.99 9.05 -8.37
N PHE A 5 -23.86 9.49 -7.13
CA PHE A 5 -22.75 10.34 -6.70
C PHE A 5 -21.70 9.49 -5.99
N GLY A 6 -20.42 9.84 -6.15
CA GLY A 6 -19.32 9.22 -5.39
C GLY A 6 -19.28 9.62 -3.91
N LEU A 7 -20.13 10.56 -3.48
CA LEU A 7 -20.27 10.89 -2.06
C LEU A 7 -20.73 9.66 -1.28
N SER A 8 -20.16 9.44 -0.10
CA SER A 8 -20.37 8.26 0.76
C SER A 8 -19.73 6.98 0.26
N THR A 9 -18.80 7.03 -0.70
CA THR A 9 -18.00 5.85 -1.05
C THR A 9 -17.14 5.45 0.15
N ARG A 10 -17.14 4.16 0.48
CA ARG A 10 -16.35 3.59 1.60
C ARG A 10 -15.60 2.36 1.13
N LEU A 11 -14.53 2.06 1.85
CA LEU A 11 -13.76 0.85 1.66
C LEU A 11 -13.72 0.10 2.97
N SER A 12 -13.95 -1.21 2.92
CA SER A 12 -13.86 -2.08 4.09
C SER A 12 -13.03 -3.33 3.78
N PHE A 13 -12.36 -3.87 4.80
CA PHE A 13 -11.46 -5.00 4.70
C PHE A 13 -11.85 -6.11 5.67
N GLY A 14 -11.67 -7.37 5.26
CA GLY A 14 -11.77 -8.56 6.11
C GLY A 14 -10.63 -9.53 5.81
N GLU A 15 -10.05 -10.14 6.85
CA GLU A 15 -8.96 -11.12 6.69
C GLU A 15 -9.52 -12.50 6.38
N GLU A 16 -9.12 -13.08 5.25
CA GLU A 16 -9.59 -14.41 4.84
C GLU A 16 -8.88 -15.51 5.64
N SER A 17 -9.60 -16.57 5.99
CA SER A 17 -8.99 -17.79 6.53
C SER A 17 -8.53 -18.75 5.42
N THR A 18 -9.16 -18.66 4.25
CA THR A 18 -8.86 -19.41 3.04
C THR A 18 -8.90 -18.45 1.85
N ALA A 19 -7.84 -18.41 1.05
CA ALA A 19 -7.71 -17.51 -0.09
C ALA A 19 -8.90 -17.64 -1.06
N GLY A 20 -9.47 -16.50 -1.46
CA GLY A 20 -10.57 -16.44 -2.41
C GLY A 20 -11.94 -16.81 -1.82
N THR A 21 -12.04 -17.02 -0.50
CA THR A 21 -13.32 -17.20 0.20
C THR A 21 -13.71 -15.88 0.87
N PRO A 22 -14.70 -15.13 0.32
CA PRO A 22 -15.08 -13.84 0.86
C PRO A 22 -15.53 -13.95 2.33
N VAL A 23 -15.04 -13.04 3.17
CA VAL A 23 -15.45 -12.91 4.57
C VAL A 23 -16.14 -11.58 4.84
N SER A 24 -16.87 -11.49 5.96
CA SER A 24 -17.40 -10.21 6.42
C SER A 24 -16.25 -9.25 6.76
N THR A 25 -16.34 -8.02 6.24
CA THR A 25 -15.34 -7.00 6.55
C THR A 25 -15.48 -6.55 8.00
N THR A 26 -14.36 -6.19 8.63
CA THR A 26 -14.29 -5.72 10.02
C THR A 26 -13.67 -4.34 10.16
N ILE A 27 -12.88 -3.90 9.18
CA ILE A 27 -12.15 -2.62 9.24
C ILE A 27 -12.62 -1.71 8.11
N GLY A 28 -13.08 -0.51 8.46
CA GLY A 28 -13.44 0.53 7.50
C GLY A 28 -12.32 1.57 7.30
N ALA A 29 -12.21 2.10 6.10
CA ALA A 29 -11.24 3.14 5.75
C ALA A 29 -11.90 4.32 5.03
N ARG A 30 -11.38 5.53 5.32
CA ARG A 30 -11.73 6.74 4.56
C ARG A 30 -10.81 6.85 3.37
N ILE A 31 -11.39 6.76 2.19
CA ILE A 31 -10.65 6.80 0.93
C ILE A 31 -10.70 8.19 0.31
N ARG A 32 -9.64 8.51 -0.43
CA ARG A 32 -9.55 9.68 -1.29
C ARG A 32 -9.90 9.32 -2.73
N SER A 33 -9.46 8.14 -3.17
CA SER A 33 -9.73 7.59 -4.49
C SER A 33 -9.73 6.07 -4.46
N VAL A 34 -10.47 5.45 -5.37
CA VAL A 34 -10.52 4.00 -5.60
C VAL A 34 -10.78 3.75 -7.07
N ASP A 35 -9.89 3.00 -7.73
CA ASP A 35 -10.09 2.51 -9.10
C ASP A 35 -10.10 0.96 -9.17
N PHE A 36 -10.16 0.32 -8.00
CA PHE A 36 -10.24 -1.13 -7.84
C PHE A 36 -11.60 -1.68 -8.33
N GLN A 37 -11.53 -2.60 -9.29
CA GLN A 37 -12.71 -3.22 -9.91
C GLN A 37 -12.35 -4.51 -10.68
N GLU A 38 -13.37 -5.30 -11.00
CA GLU A 38 -13.31 -6.39 -11.98
C GLU A 38 -13.24 -5.81 -13.41
N LYS A 39 -12.33 -6.33 -14.24
CA LYS A 39 -12.26 -6.06 -15.68
C LYS A 39 -12.27 -7.39 -16.42
N ARG A 40 -13.20 -7.56 -17.36
CA ARG A 40 -13.29 -8.77 -18.18
C ARG A 40 -12.59 -8.55 -19.51
N GLN A 41 -11.73 -9.48 -19.88
CA GLN A 41 -11.04 -9.51 -21.15
C GLN A 41 -11.75 -10.46 -22.11
N TYR A 42 -12.05 -9.96 -23.31
CA TYR A 42 -12.69 -10.74 -24.37
C TYR A 42 -11.78 -10.77 -25.59
N GLU A 43 -11.83 -11.87 -26.32
CA GLU A 43 -11.14 -12.03 -27.60
C GLU A 43 -12.13 -12.55 -28.65
N ASP A 44 -12.04 -11.98 -29.85
CA ASP A 44 -12.81 -12.41 -31.01
C ASP A 44 -12.38 -13.81 -31.45
N VAL A 45 -13.34 -14.68 -31.74
CA VAL A 45 -13.03 -15.99 -32.30
C VAL A 45 -12.76 -15.84 -33.81
N PRO A 46 -11.54 -16.17 -34.31
CA PRO A 46 -11.15 -15.89 -35.68
C PRO A 46 -11.65 -16.96 -36.65
N TRP A 47 -12.96 -17.16 -36.72
CA TRP A 47 -13.56 -18.02 -37.74
C TRP A 47 -13.38 -17.41 -39.12
N LEU A 48 -12.96 -18.23 -40.09
CA LEU A 48 -12.88 -17.83 -41.50
C LEU A 48 -14.28 -17.62 -42.12
N VAL A 49 -15.33 -18.13 -41.47
CA VAL A 49 -16.73 -18.00 -41.90
C VAL A 49 -17.36 -16.79 -41.19
N GLY A 50 -17.54 -15.71 -41.94
CA GLY A 50 -18.27 -14.51 -41.52
C GLY A 50 -19.76 -14.55 -41.85
N SER A 51 -20.48 -13.45 -41.59
CA SER A 51 -21.92 -13.29 -41.92
C SER A 51 -22.24 -13.28 -43.43
N GLY A 52 -21.23 -13.41 -44.30
CA GLY A 52 -21.34 -13.29 -45.76
C GLY A 52 -21.61 -11.86 -46.26
N SER A 53 -21.96 -10.92 -45.36
CA SER A 53 -22.39 -9.56 -45.70
C SER A 53 -21.49 -8.49 -45.08
N THR A 54 -20.83 -8.82 -43.97
CA THR A 54 -19.92 -7.94 -43.23
C THR A 54 -18.66 -8.68 -42.81
N ARG A 55 -17.56 -7.94 -42.59
CA ARG A 55 -16.28 -8.49 -42.10
C ARG A 55 -16.13 -8.40 -40.58
N ASN A 56 -17.25 -8.51 -39.84
CA ASN A 56 -17.25 -8.42 -38.39
C ASN A 56 -17.08 -9.80 -37.75
N ALA A 57 -16.53 -9.86 -36.54
CA ALA A 57 -16.50 -11.08 -35.75
C ALA A 57 -17.94 -11.52 -35.39
N ASN A 58 -18.16 -12.84 -35.35
CA ASN A 58 -19.47 -13.44 -35.08
C ASN A 58 -19.57 -14.05 -33.67
N ALA A 59 -18.46 -14.13 -32.94
CA ALA A 59 -18.39 -14.67 -31.59
C ALA A 59 -17.16 -14.12 -30.85
N GLU A 60 -17.30 -13.98 -29.54
CA GLU A 60 -16.23 -13.63 -28.60
C GLU A 60 -16.13 -14.70 -27.51
N ILE A 61 -14.94 -14.89 -26.96
CA ILE A 61 -14.71 -15.70 -25.77
C ILE A 61 -14.20 -14.82 -24.63
N LEU A 62 -14.60 -15.14 -23.40
CA LEU A 62 -13.99 -14.56 -22.20
C LEU A 62 -12.64 -15.23 -21.98
N THR A 63 -11.57 -14.46 -22.00
CA THR A 63 -10.20 -14.97 -21.83
C THR A 63 -9.72 -14.87 -20.39
N ASN A 64 -9.96 -13.73 -19.73
CA ASN A 64 -9.57 -13.52 -18.34
C ASN A 64 -10.51 -12.54 -17.61
N THR A 65 -10.56 -12.68 -16.28
CA THR A 65 -11.25 -11.79 -15.35
C THR A 65 -10.24 -11.19 -14.39
N ASP A 66 -9.97 -9.91 -14.60
CA ASP A 66 -8.96 -9.17 -13.88
C ASP A 66 -9.55 -8.42 -12.68
N VAL A 67 -9.19 -8.83 -11.48
CA VAL A 67 -9.37 -8.02 -10.27
C VAL A 67 -8.06 -7.32 -9.89
N ALA A 68 -7.96 -6.02 -10.17
CA ALA A 68 -6.77 -5.22 -9.86
C ALA A 68 -7.10 -3.72 -9.79
N GLY A 69 -6.24 -2.98 -9.11
CA GLY A 69 -6.37 -1.52 -8.98
C GLY A 69 -5.74 -0.97 -7.72
N THR A 70 -5.85 0.33 -7.59
CA THR A 70 -5.23 1.19 -6.61
C THR A 70 -6.29 1.81 -5.69
N VAL A 71 -5.92 1.93 -4.42
CA VAL A 71 -6.65 2.70 -3.42
C VAL A 71 -5.71 3.76 -2.85
N GLU A 72 -6.21 4.98 -2.69
CA GLU A 72 -5.53 6.02 -1.91
C GLU A 72 -6.34 6.42 -0.68
N LEU A 73 -5.67 6.49 0.46
CA LEU A 73 -6.23 6.89 1.75
C LEU A 73 -5.24 7.72 2.56
N ASP A 74 -5.77 8.48 3.51
CA ASP A 74 -4.92 9.21 4.46
C ASP A 74 -4.48 8.28 5.61
N ALA A 75 -3.18 8.21 5.87
CA ALA A 75 -2.61 7.36 6.89
C ALA A 75 -2.93 7.91 8.30
N CYS A 76 -3.36 7.00 9.18
CA CYS A 76 -3.81 7.33 10.54
C CYS A 76 -3.10 6.45 11.55
N TYR A 77 -2.79 6.99 12.74
CA TYR A 77 -2.21 6.21 13.83
C TYR A 77 -3.18 5.20 14.47
N ALA A 78 -4.48 5.42 14.32
CA ALA A 78 -5.54 4.62 14.94
C ALA A 78 -6.61 4.23 13.90
N GLY A 79 -7.42 3.21 14.24
CA GLY A 79 -8.49 2.70 13.39
C GLY A 79 -8.12 1.50 12.54
N GLY A 80 -7.02 0.80 12.87
CA GLY A 80 -6.63 -0.51 12.32
C GLY A 80 -6.21 -0.54 10.85
N CYS A 81 -6.62 0.41 10.01
CA CYS A 81 -6.39 0.34 8.57
C CYS A 81 -4.91 0.43 8.18
N LEU A 82 -4.15 1.41 8.70
CA LEU A 82 -2.72 1.50 8.40
C LEU A 82 -1.96 0.26 8.88
N GLY A 83 -2.28 -0.23 10.08
CA GLY A 83 -1.68 -1.42 10.65
C GLY A 83 -1.99 -2.69 9.84
N LEU A 84 -3.23 -2.84 9.37
CA LEU A 84 -3.63 -3.90 8.44
C LEU A 84 -2.81 -3.82 7.13
N LEU A 85 -2.72 -2.64 6.51
CA LEU A 85 -1.97 -2.49 5.26
C LEU A 85 -0.48 -2.80 5.42
N LEU A 86 0.13 -2.37 6.52
CA LEU A 86 1.51 -2.70 6.85
C LEU A 86 1.69 -4.21 7.07
N LYS A 87 0.78 -4.85 7.84
CA LYS A 87 0.78 -6.30 8.07
C LYS A 87 0.71 -7.06 6.75
N HIS A 88 -0.21 -6.68 5.85
CA HIS A 88 -0.41 -7.37 4.58
C HIS A 88 0.66 -7.04 3.53
N ALA A 89 1.42 -5.96 3.70
CA ALA A 89 2.56 -5.64 2.84
C ALA A 89 3.86 -6.33 3.29
N LEU A 90 4.08 -6.52 4.60
CA LEU A 90 5.36 -7.00 5.16
C LEU A 90 5.28 -8.40 5.78
N GLY A 91 4.17 -8.75 6.42
CA GLY A 91 3.82 -10.12 6.84
C GLY A 91 3.96 -10.45 8.32
N SER A 92 5.02 -10.00 9.00
CA SER A 92 5.22 -10.32 10.42
C SER A 92 4.83 -9.16 11.33
N VAL A 93 4.16 -9.45 12.45
CA VAL A 93 3.73 -8.47 13.45
C VAL A 93 4.07 -8.96 14.86
N SER A 94 4.69 -8.10 15.65
CA SER A 94 4.89 -8.30 17.09
C SER A 94 4.32 -7.11 17.86
N THR A 95 3.42 -7.36 18.82
CA THR A 95 2.84 -6.34 19.68
C THR A 95 3.44 -6.43 21.08
N THR A 96 3.89 -5.31 21.62
CA THR A 96 4.45 -5.23 22.98
C THR A 96 3.91 -4.02 23.74
N GLY A 97 4.06 -4.04 25.07
CA GLY A 97 3.65 -2.96 25.96
C GLY A 97 2.30 -3.20 26.65
N SER A 98 1.95 -2.31 27.57
CA SER A 98 0.69 -2.29 28.32
C SER A 98 -0.14 -1.04 28.04
N GLY A 99 0.12 -0.37 26.91
CA GLY A 99 -0.51 0.89 26.50
C GLY A 99 0.39 2.13 26.76
N PRO A 100 0.70 2.95 25.73
CA PRO A 100 0.55 2.69 24.30
C PRO A 100 1.23 1.39 23.87
N TYR A 101 0.61 0.61 22.98
CA TYR A 101 1.16 -0.61 22.43
C TYR A 101 2.07 -0.29 21.25
N ALA A 102 3.21 -0.97 21.15
CA ALA A 102 4.11 -0.88 20.02
C ALA A 102 3.93 -2.12 19.13
N HIS A 103 3.46 -1.90 17.91
CA HIS A 103 3.29 -2.92 16.87
C HIS A 103 4.46 -2.84 15.90
N ALA A 104 5.45 -3.72 16.08
CA ALA A 104 6.58 -3.89 15.19
C ALA A 104 6.16 -4.77 14.00
N VAL A 105 6.08 -4.18 12.81
CA VAL A 105 5.77 -4.86 11.56
C VAL A 105 7.05 -5.02 10.73
N SER A 106 7.43 -6.26 10.45
CA SER A 106 8.68 -6.63 9.80
C SER A 106 8.44 -7.59 8.64
N LEU A 107 9.47 -7.73 7.80
CA LEU A 107 9.43 -8.60 6.64
C LEU A 107 9.32 -10.08 7.04
N ALA A 108 8.37 -10.80 6.43
CA ALA A 108 8.22 -12.24 6.54
C ALA A 108 8.48 -12.93 5.20
N ALA A 109 8.89 -14.20 5.25
CA ALA A 109 9.11 -15.00 4.04
C ALA A 109 7.82 -15.30 3.26
N ALA A 110 6.69 -15.39 3.97
CA ALA A 110 5.37 -15.55 3.38
C ALA A 110 4.48 -14.37 3.79
N LEU A 111 3.75 -13.82 2.82
CA LEU A 111 2.73 -12.83 3.11
C LEU A 111 1.54 -13.49 3.83
N PRO A 112 0.76 -12.73 4.62
CA PRO A 112 -0.42 -13.25 5.30
C PRO A 112 -1.48 -13.71 4.31
N ASN A 113 -2.50 -14.37 4.85
CA ASN A 113 -3.69 -14.72 4.05
C ASN A 113 -4.27 -13.49 3.35
N PRO A 114 -4.85 -13.63 2.15
CA PRO A 114 -5.41 -12.50 1.41
C PRO A 114 -6.57 -11.78 2.12
N LEU A 115 -6.94 -10.64 1.56
CA LEU A 115 -8.03 -9.79 2.04
C LEU A 115 -9.29 -9.93 1.17
N THR A 116 -10.44 -9.91 1.82
CA THR A 116 -11.70 -9.51 1.19
C THR A 116 -11.83 -8.00 1.28
N ILE A 117 -12.08 -7.35 0.15
CA ILE A 117 -12.24 -5.91 0.03
C ILE A 117 -13.66 -5.61 -0.45
N ALA A 118 -14.39 -4.80 0.31
CA ALA A 118 -15.70 -4.30 -0.09
C ALA A 118 -15.61 -2.81 -0.45
N VAL A 119 -15.98 -2.47 -1.68
CA VAL A 119 -16.05 -1.08 -2.18
C VAL A 119 -17.51 -0.67 -2.29
N GLU A 120 -17.95 0.20 -1.38
CA GLU A 120 -19.30 0.77 -1.45
C GLU A 120 -19.33 1.92 -2.43
N ARG A 121 -20.14 1.85 -3.48
CA ARG A 121 -20.17 2.90 -4.52
C ARG A 121 -21.19 3.97 -4.21
N GLY A 122 -20.75 4.91 -3.39
CA GLY A 122 -21.46 6.16 -3.13
C GLY A 122 -22.88 5.95 -2.63
N THR A 123 -23.86 6.57 -3.28
CA THR A 123 -25.27 6.52 -2.86
C THR A 123 -26.07 5.34 -3.44
N SER A 124 -25.43 4.42 -4.16
CA SER A 124 -26.12 3.32 -4.84
C SER A 124 -26.56 2.20 -3.90
N GLY A 125 -25.93 2.07 -2.73
CA GLY A 125 -26.19 1.00 -1.77
C GLY A 125 -25.76 -0.39 -2.28
N ALA A 126 -24.91 -0.45 -3.31
CA ALA A 126 -24.43 -1.68 -3.91
C ALA A 126 -22.90 -1.73 -3.86
N ASP A 127 -22.37 -2.85 -3.39
CA ASP A 127 -20.96 -3.00 -3.04
C ASP A 127 -20.28 -3.97 -4.01
N ASP A 128 -19.08 -3.60 -4.48
CA ASP A 128 -18.19 -4.57 -5.11
C ASP A 128 -17.47 -5.35 -4.00
N VAL A 129 -17.71 -6.66 -3.91
CA VAL A 129 -16.99 -7.55 -3.00
C VAL A 129 -15.94 -8.30 -3.81
N LEU A 130 -14.68 -8.05 -3.48
CA LEU A 130 -13.52 -8.63 -4.15
C LEU A 130 -12.76 -9.51 -3.15
N ALA A 131 -12.41 -10.73 -3.56
CA ALA A 131 -11.81 -11.73 -2.69
C ALA A 131 -10.43 -12.16 -3.19
N GLY A 132 -9.62 -12.68 -2.27
CA GLY A 132 -8.25 -13.09 -2.56
C GLY A 132 -7.31 -11.91 -2.85
N CYS A 133 -7.57 -10.73 -2.29
CA CYS A 133 -6.79 -9.52 -2.59
C CYS A 133 -5.46 -9.50 -1.81
N MET A 134 -4.34 -9.38 -2.52
CA MET A 134 -3.01 -9.23 -1.95
C MET A 134 -2.39 -7.88 -2.36
N ILE A 135 -1.57 -7.31 -1.49
CA ILE A 135 -0.88 -6.03 -1.75
C ILE A 135 0.35 -6.30 -2.60
N ASN A 136 0.32 -5.81 -3.84
CA ASN A 136 1.48 -5.83 -4.72
C ASN A 136 2.46 -4.70 -4.37
N ARG A 137 1.93 -3.50 -4.13
CA ARG A 137 2.74 -2.33 -3.80
C ARG A 137 2.05 -1.46 -2.75
N LEU A 138 2.82 -1.03 -1.75
CA LEU A 138 2.43 -0.05 -0.76
C LEU A 138 3.37 1.16 -0.85
N THR A 139 2.80 2.35 -1.06
CA THR A 139 3.53 3.61 -1.05
C THR A 139 3.03 4.50 0.06
N LEU A 140 3.92 4.90 0.96
CA LEU A 140 3.67 5.92 1.99
C LEU A 140 4.38 7.21 1.59
N SER A 141 3.64 8.30 1.42
CA SER A 141 4.21 9.59 1.02
C SER A 141 3.76 10.70 1.95
N CYS A 142 4.69 11.59 2.33
CA CYS A 142 4.38 12.79 3.10
C CYS A 142 5.26 13.95 2.64
N ALA A 143 4.63 15.09 2.33
CA ALA A 143 5.31 16.33 1.98
C ALA A 143 4.91 17.46 2.95
N LYS A 144 5.76 18.49 3.05
CA LYS A 144 5.46 19.70 3.83
C LYS A 144 4.09 20.28 3.44
N GLY A 145 3.23 20.50 4.44
CA GLY A 145 1.89 21.05 4.25
C GLY A 145 0.79 20.00 4.07
N GLU A 146 1.14 18.71 3.98
CA GLU A 146 0.18 17.63 3.72
C GLU A 146 0.08 16.63 4.89
N THR A 147 -0.95 15.78 4.82
CA THR A 147 -1.05 14.53 5.60
C THR A 147 -0.30 13.42 4.88
N MET A 148 0.17 12.42 5.63
CA MET A 148 0.74 11.22 5.02
C MET A 148 -0.35 10.46 4.26
N ARG A 149 -0.06 10.10 3.02
CA ARG A 149 -0.94 9.31 2.15
C ARG A 149 -0.39 7.91 2.04
N ALA A 150 -1.30 6.93 2.10
CA ALA A 150 -1.03 5.55 1.74
C ALA A 150 -1.71 5.25 0.41
N ARG A 151 -0.91 4.87 -0.57
CA ARG A 151 -1.36 4.38 -1.87
C ARG A 151 -1.06 2.89 -1.94
N VAL A 152 -2.06 2.09 -2.24
CA VAL A 152 -1.97 0.62 -2.19
C VAL A 152 -2.47 0.05 -3.50
N ASP A 153 -1.63 -0.76 -4.14
CA ASP A 153 -1.97 -1.48 -5.36
C ASP A 153 -2.29 -2.94 -5.00
N PHE A 154 -3.50 -3.37 -5.34
CA PHE A 154 -4.02 -4.71 -5.06
C PHE A 154 -4.11 -5.56 -6.32
N ILE A 155 -3.90 -6.86 -6.13
CA ILE A 155 -4.22 -7.92 -7.11
C ILE A 155 -5.14 -8.91 -6.39
N GLY A 156 -6.33 -9.17 -6.94
CA GLY A 156 -7.29 -10.12 -6.39
C GLY A 156 -7.52 -11.32 -7.28
N MET A 157 -8.21 -12.33 -6.74
CA MET A 157 -8.56 -13.57 -7.42
C MET A 157 -9.91 -13.47 -8.12
N SER A 158 -10.92 -12.93 -7.44
CA SER A 158 -12.30 -12.92 -7.94
C SER A 158 -13.10 -11.74 -7.40
N ALA A 159 -14.19 -11.43 -8.10
CA ALA A 159 -15.17 -10.44 -7.69
C ALA A 159 -16.57 -11.03 -7.79
N ALA A 160 -17.45 -10.62 -6.88
CA ALA A 160 -18.86 -10.93 -6.93
C ALA A 160 -19.64 -9.79 -7.60
N ALA A 161 -20.79 -10.12 -8.18
CA ALA A 161 -21.73 -9.12 -8.66
C ALA A 161 -22.16 -8.20 -7.51
N ARG A 162 -22.41 -6.93 -7.82
CA ARG A 162 -22.80 -5.95 -6.81
C ARG A 162 -24.10 -6.35 -6.11
N THR A 163 -24.03 -6.45 -4.79
CA THR A 163 -25.19 -6.67 -3.92
C THR A 163 -25.21 -5.64 -2.80
N THR A 164 -26.36 -5.48 -2.14
CA THR A 164 -26.43 -4.80 -0.85
C THR A 164 -25.61 -5.58 0.16
N SER A 165 -24.48 -5.03 0.61
CA SER A 165 -23.77 -5.51 1.78
C SER A 165 -23.96 -4.51 2.92
N THR A 166 -23.78 -4.98 4.16
CA THR A 166 -23.74 -4.09 5.32
C THR A 166 -22.26 -3.85 5.61
N PRO A 167 -21.73 -2.67 5.25
CA PRO A 167 -20.32 -2.37 5.47
C PRO A 167 -20.02 -2.43 6.96
N SER A 168 -18.76 -2.71 7.29
CA SER A 168 -18.29 -2.50 8.66
C SER A 168 -18.62 -1.06 9.05
N ALA A 169 -19.25 -0.91 10.22
CA ALA A 169 -19.51 0.41 10.73
C ALA A 169 -18.18 1.16 10.84
N LEU A 170 -18.13 2.41 10.36
CA LEU A 170 -16.97 3.30 10.54
C LEU A 170 -16.80 3.72 12.02
N THR A 171 -17.30 2.93 12.98
CA THR A 171 -17.37 3.26 14.41
C THR A 171 -15.99 3.45 15.04
N SER A 172 -14.94 2.80 14.54
CA SER A 172 -13.55 3.06 14.94
C SER A 172 -12.94 4.33 14.33
N LEU A 173 -13.58 4.94 13.33
CA LEU A 173 -13.16 6.21 12.74
C LEU A 173 -13.72 7.44 13.47
N ALA A 174 -14.35 7.28 14.62
CA ALA A 174 -14.81 8.41 15.44
C ALA A 174 -13.64 9.27 15.97
N SER A 175 -12.41 8.73 16.00
CA SER A 175 -11.19 9.46 16.33
C SER A 175 -10.06 9.19 15.34
N THR A 176 -10.17 9.76 14.13
CA THR A 176 -9.14 9.62 13.09
C THR A 176 -7.92 10.49 13.41
N TYR A 177 -6.85 9.89 13.93
CA TYR A 177 -5.59 10.59 14.21
C TYR A 177 -4.67 10.55 13.00
N LEU A 178 -4.87 11.50 12.09
CA LEU A 178 -4.09 11.64 10.87
C LEU A 178 -2.60 11.90 11.17
N ILE A 179 -1.73 11.23 10.42
CA ILE A 179 -0.30 11.52 10.43
C ILE A 179 -0.07 12.79 9.61
N LYS A 180 0.41 13.85 10.25
CA LYS A 180 0.65 15.16 9.64
C LYS A 180 2.13 15.38 9.39
N HIS A 181 2.48 16.20 8.40
CA HIS A 181 3.88 16.60 8.17
C HIS A 181 4.55 17.21 9.42
N THR A 182 3.80 17.88 10.30
CA THR A 182 4.32 18.47 11.55
C THR A 182 4.74 17.44 12.59
N HIS A 183 4.33 16.17 12.43
CA HIS A 183 4.73 15.08 13.31
C HIS A 183 6.10 14.51 12.90
N ALA A 184 6.61 14.82 11.71
CA ALA A 184 7.86 14.29 11.20
C ALA A 184 9.06 14.75 12.03
N GLY A 185 9.87 13.80 12.49
CA GLY A 185 11.18 14.04 13.06
C GLY A 185 12.26 14.29 11.99
N VAL A 186 13.50 14.07 12.38
CA VAL A 186 14.65 14.11 11.46
C VAL A 186 14.86 12.74 10.80
N LEU A 187 15.32 12.73 9.56
CA LEU A 187 15.85 11.53 8.92
C LEU A 187 17.26 11.28 9.43
N ALA A 188 17.53 10.12 10.02
CA ALA A 188 18.89 9.73 10.39
C ALA A 188 19.45 8.73 9.39
N PHE A 189 20.69 8.93 8.94
CA PHE A 189 21.45 7.99 8.11
C PHE A 189 22.94 8.18 8.36
N ASN A 190 23.69 7.08 8.54
CA ASN A 190 25.14 7.09 8.76
C ASN A 190 25.57 8.07 9.89
N SER A 191 24.83 8.03 11.01
CA SER A 191 25.01 8.91 12.19
C SER A 191 24.84 10.41 11.95
N VAL A 192 24.24 10.82 10.83
CA VAL A 192 23.92 12.22 10.52
C VAL A 192 22.40 12.40 10.44
N ASN A 193 21.92 13.54 10.94
CA ASN A 193 20.51 13.90 10.92
C ASN A 193 20.23 14.93 9.82
N TYR A 194 19.13 14.72 9.08
CA TYR A 194 18.70 15.54 7.96
C TYR A 194 17.26 16.01 8.15
N THR A 195 17.00 17.27 7.82
CA THR A 195 15.65 17.84 7.82
C THR A 195 14.99 17.61 6.47
N LEU A 196 13.83 16.96 6.47
CA LEU A 196 13.11 16.58 5.27
C LEU A 196 12.15 17.67 4.80
N LYS A 197 12.00 17.76 3.47
CA LYS A 197 10.92 18.49 2.79
C LYS A 197 9.81 17.54 2.34
N SER A 198 10.19 16.36 1.87
CA SER A 198 9.27 15.27 1.54
C SER A 198 9.95 13.92 1.67
N ILE A 199 9.14 12.89 1.93
CA ILE A 199 9.57 11.50 1.95
C ILE A 199 8.52 10.62 1.26
N GLU A 200 9.01 9.63 0.54
CA GLU A 200 8.23 8.58 -0.10
C GLU A 200 8.89 7.23 0.21
N ILE A 201 8.10 6.27 0.65
CA ILE A 201 8.54 4.92 1.02
C ILE A 201 7.72 3.97 0.17
N VAL A 202 8.38 3.13 -0.60
CA VAL A 202 7.75 2.17 -1.50
C VAL A 202 8.17 0.76 -1.09
N ILE A 203 7.18 -0.10 -0.85
CA ILE A 203 7.34 -1.53 -0.63
C ILE A 203 6.69 -2.23 -1.83
N ASP A 204 7.48 -2.95 -2.61
CA ASP A 204 7.03 -3.66 -3.81
C ASP A 204 7.28 -5.16 -3.67
N ASN A 205 6.20 -5.93 -3.52
CA ASN A 205 6.19 -7.37 -3.28
C ASN A 205 6.39 -8.20 -4.56
N LYS A 206 6.42 -7.56 -5.73
CA LYS A 206 6.57 -8.23 -7.04
C LYS A 206 5.59 -9.40 -7.21
N LEU A 207 4.33 -9.16 -6.85
CA LEU A 207 3.26 -10.13 -7.04
C LEU A 207 2.85 -10.19 -8.50
N ALA A 208 2.64 -11.39 -9.01
CA ALA A 208 2.00 -11.61 -10.29
C ALA A 208 0.79 -12.53 -10.12
N ARG A 209 -0.06 -12.49 -11.13
CA ARG A 209 -1.19 -13.40 -11.23
C ARG A 209 -0.77 -14.76 -11.70
N VAL A 210 -1.63 -15.72 -11.39
CA VAL A 210 -1.46 -17.12 -11.76
C VAL A 210 -2.73 -17.54 -12.49
N ASP A 211 -2.69 -17.42 -13.81
CA ASP A 211 -3.79 -17.86 -14.66
C ASP A 211 -3.70 -19.38 -14.89
N GLN A 212 -4.84 -20.08 -14.86
CA GLN A 212 -4.91 -21.54 -14.99
C GLN A 212 -5.95 -21.95 -16.02
N LEU A 213 -5.65 -23.03 -16.76
CA LEU A 213 -6.61 -23.61 -17.69
C LEU A 213 -7.81 -24.18 -16.93
N GLY A 214 -9.03 -23.81 -17.32
CA GLY A 214 -10.28 -24.26 -16.69
C GLY A 214 -10.94 -23.24 -15.76
N SER A 215 -10.34 -22.06 -15.60
CA SER A 215 -10.92 -20.92 -14.86
C SER A 215 -10.71 -19.64 -15.66
N ALA A 216 -11.69 -18.73 -15.61
CA ALA A 216 -11.52 -17.35 -16.08
C ALA A 216 -11.01 -16.41 -14.98
N ASN A 217 -10.91 -16.89 -13.73
CA ASN A 217 -10.38 -16.16 -12.59
C ASN A 217 -8.93 -16.60 -12.31
N SER A 218 -8.12 -15.67 -11.80
CA SER A 218 -6.77 -15.96 -11.33
C SER A 218 -6.79 -16.80 -10.04
N ASP A 219 -5.82 -17.70 -9.91
CA ASP A 219 -5.46 -18.31 -8.62
C ASP A 219 -4.78 -17.27 -7.72
N GLN A 220 -4.46 -17.64 -6.48
CA GLN A 220 -3.82 -16.76 -5.51
C GLN A 220 -2.57 -16.10 -6.10
N PRO A 221 -2.44 -14.75 -6.04
CA PRO A 221 -1.26 -14.06 -6.54
C PRO A 221 0.03 -14.59 -5.89
N ALA A 222 1.03 -14.85 -6.71
CA ALA A 222 2.30 -15.42 -6.27
C ALA A 222 3.43 -14.39 -6.34
N ILE A 223 4.40 -14.50 -5.42
CA ILE A 223 5.63 -13.70 -5.45
C ILE A 223 6.50 -14.21 -6.60
N THR A 224 6.85 -13.33 -7.55
CA THR A 224 7.61 -13.70 -8.76
C THR A 224 9.05 -13.18 -8.78
N GLY A 225 9.42 -12.35 -7.82
CA GLY A 225 10.76 -11.76 -7.76
C GLY A 225 11.15 -11.35 -6.36
N HIS A 226 12.34 -10.76 -6.24
CA HIS A 226 12.80 -10.20 -4.97
C HIS A 226 12.01 -8.94 -4.64
N GLN A 227 11.45 -8.92 -3.43
CA GLN A 227 10.80 -7.74 -2.88
C GLN A 227 11.78 -6.57 -2.86
N GLU A 228 11.28 -5.40 -3.23
CA GLU A 228 12.09 -4.19 -3.34
C GLU A 228 11.52 -3.10 -2.44
N ILE A 229 12.38 -2.58 -1.56
CA ILE A 229 12.02 -1.51 -0.64
C ILE A 229 12.91 -0.31 -0.92
N THR A 230 12.28 0.81 -1.23
CA THR A 230 12.96 2.06 -1.51
C THR A 230 12.42 3.19 -0.65
N ILE A 231 13.32 4.08 -0.23
CA ILE A 231 12.99 5.28 0.52
C ILE A 231 13.57 6.46 -0.24
N ARG A 232 12.71 7.31 -0.77
CA ARG A 232 13.08 8.54 -1.46
C ARG A 232 12.85 9.72 -0.55
N ALA A 233 13.88 10.53 -0.36
CA ALA A 233 13.83 11.72 0.48
C ALA A 233 14.31 12.94 -0.28
N THR A 234 13.62 14.06 -0.10
CA THR A 234 14.06 15.38 -0.56
C THR A 234 14.34 16.25 0.67
N LEU A 235 15.52 16.84 0.71
CA LEU A 235 16.04 17.59 1.85
C LEU A 235 16.72 18.88 1.39
N SER A 236 16.76 19.85 2.29
CA SER A 236 17.53 21.09 2.06
C SER A 236 19.02 20.77 2.16
N GLY A 237 19.80 21.13 1.14
CA GLY A 237 21.22 20.87 1.07
C GLY A 237 21.98 21.65 2.13
N THR A 238 22.39 20.96 3.20
CA THR A 238 23.16 21.54 4.30
C THR A 238 24.59 20.99 4.38
N SER A 239 24.87 19.83 3.76
CA SER A 239 26.19 19.21 3.78
C SER A 239 26.45 18.29 2.58
N ASN A 240 27.73 17.99 2.32
CA ASN A 240 28.15 17.04 1.29
C ASN A 240 28.23 15.58 1.78
N THR A 241 27.72 15.30 2.98
CA THR A 241 27.83 13.97 3.62
C THR A 241 27.11 12.89 2.83
N LEU A 242 25.92 13.18 2.30
CA LEU A 242 25.15 12.25 1.47
C LEU A 242 25.83 11.98 0.12
N GLN A 243 26.44 13.00 -0.49
CA GLN A 243 27.20 12.85 -1.73
C GLN A 243 28.43 11.95 -1.51
N ALA A 244 29.15 12.17 -0.42
CA ALA A 244 30.30 11.34 -0.05
C ALA A 244 29.86 9.89 0.23
N ALA A 245 28.76 9.70 0.98
CA ALA A 245 28.19 8.39 1.26
C ALA A 245 27.73 7.65 -0.01
N HIS A 246 27.13 8.38 -0.97
CA HIS A 246 26.74 7.80 -2.26
C HIS A 246 27.96 7.34 -3.06
N ARG A 247 29.02 8.17 -3.15
CA ARG A 247 30.27 7.81 -3.84
C ARG A 247 31.00 6.64 -3.18
N ALA A 248 30.95 6.56 -1.86
CA ALA A 248 31.56 5.48 -1.09
C ALA A 248 30.69 4.21 -1.02
N GLN A 249 29.45 4.26 -1.53
CA GLN A 249 28.46 3.19 -1.40
C GLN A 249 28.25 2.75 0.06
N THR A 250 28.23 3.73 0.98
CA THR A 250 28.05 3.46 2.40
C THR A 250 26.70 2.77 2.64
N SER A 251 26.75 1.66 3.38
CA SER A 251 25.57 0.98 3.92
C SER A 251 25.36 1.40 5.37
N SER A 252 24.14 1.80 5.71
CA SER A 252 23.73 2.14 7.07
C SER A 252 22.21 2.10 7.15
N ASP A 253 21.66 2.00 8.35
CA ASP A 253 20.22 2.15 8.54
C ASP A 253 19.78 3.58 8.25
N VAL A 254 18.61 3.71 7.63
CA VAL A 254 17.89 4.97 7.45
C VAL A 254 16.66 4.94 8.35
N SER A 255 16.47 5.96 9.19
CA SER A 255 15.33 5.99 10.11
C SER A 255 14.60 7.32 10.12
N ILE A 256 13.29 7.27 10.30
CA ILE A 256 12.42 8.43 10.50
C ILE A 256 11.29 8.07 11.45
N THR A 257 10.91 8.99 12.32
CA THR A 257 9.75 8.82 13.20
C THR A 257 8.78 9.97 13.03
N PHE A 258 7.51 9.66 12.81
CA PHE A 258 6.41 10.59 12.96
C PHE A 258 5.80 10.40 14.34
N SER A 259 5.58 11.47 15.11
CA SER A 259 5.02 11.39 16.46
C SER A 259 4.07 12.52 16.78
N ASP A 260 2.93 12.20 17.41
CA ASP A 260 1.98 13.18 17.97
C ASP A 260 1.98 13.18 19.52
N SER A 261 2.79 12.32 20.16
CA SER A 261 2.85 12.14 21.62
C SER A 261 1.45 11.97 22.25
N PRO A 262 0.80 10.81 22.13
CA PRO A 262 1.34 9.51 22.59
C PRO A 262 1.51 8.47 21.48
N ARG A 263 1.27 8.82 20.21
CA ARG A 263 1.31 7.89 19.07
C ARG A 263 2.52 8.16 18.21
N SER A 264 3.00 7.12 17.56
CA SER A 264 4.11 7.26 16.62
C SER A 264 4.06 6.23 15.51
N LEU A 265 4.71 6.58 14.39
CA LEU A 265 5.05 5.67 13.31
C LEU A 265 6.55 5.84 13.09
N ALA A 266 7.33 4.88 13.58
CA ALA A 266 8.76 4.80 13.33
C ALA A 266 9.02 3.87 12.15
N ILE A 267 9.86 4.29 11.23
CA ILE A 267 10.24 3.51 10.06
C ILE A 267 11.76 3.44 10.02
N VAL A 268 12.28 2.22 9.96
CA VAL A 268 13.70 1.92 9.86
C VAL A 268 13.91 1.08 8.61
N GLY A 269 14.60 1.62 7.62
CA GLY A 269 15.12 0.89 6.47
C GLY A 269 16.50 0.36 6.79
N HIS A 270 16.65 -0.96 6.83
CA HIS A 270 17.89 -1.62 7.21
C HIS A 270 18.87 -1.70 6.05
N ASN A 271 20.16 -1.61 6.36
CA ASN A 271 21.25 -1.78 5.39
C ASN A 271 21.03 -0.96 4.12
N ALA A 272 20.57 0.28 4.30
CA ALA A 272 20.19 1.15 3.22
C ALA A 272 21.42 1.68 2.49
N THR A 273 21.37 1.63 1.17
CA THR A 273 22.42 2.16 0.28
C THR A 273 21.82 3.21 -0.65
N ILE A 274 22.54 4.31 -0.87
CA ILE A 274 22.07 5.38 -1.77
C ILE A 274 22.28 4.93 -3.22
N ARG A 275 21.18 4.70 -3.95
CA ARG A 275 21.20 4.29 -5.36
C ARG A 275 21.20 5.46 -6.30
N GLU A 276 20.49 6.52 -5.94
CA GLU A 276 20.41 7.73 -6.73
C GLU A 276 20.62 8.93 -5.80
N TYR A 277 21.39 9.89 -6.28
CA TYR A 277 21.66 11.17 -5.64
C TYR A 277 21.57 12.27 -6.69
N ALA A 278 20.83 13.33 -6.39
CA ALA A 278 20.70 14.50 -7.25
C ALA A 278 20.64 15.80 -6.44
N ASP A 279 21.44 16.79 -6.80
CA ASP A 279 21.49 18.12 -6.19
C ASP A 279 21.59 19.24 -7.24
N PRO A 280 20.62 19.33 -8.17
CA PRO A 280 20.66 20.29 -9.25
C PRO A 280 20.65 21.74 -8.74
N ILE A 281 21.53 22.58 -9.30
CA ILE A 281 21.56 24.02 -9.02
C ILE A 281 20.79 24.73 -10.13
N SER A 282 19.57 25.19 -9.82
CA SER A 282 18.69 25.85 -10.78
C SER A 282 18.48 27.35 -10.50
N GLY A 283 19.12 27.90 -9.47
CA GLY A 283 19.02 29.31 -9.12
C GLY A 283 19.82 29.69 -7.87
N VAL A 284 19.57 30.89 -7.36
CA VAL A 284 20.26 31.48 -6.18
C VAL A 284 19.70 30.96 -4.85
N GLY A 285 18.64 30.15 -4.89
CA GLY A 285 18.00 29.59 -3.70
C GLY A 285 18.81 28.48 -3.00
N ILE A 286 18.24 27.94 -1.92
CA ILE A 286 18.80 26.77 -1.23
C ILE A 286 18.81 25.58 -2.21
N VAL A 287 19.95 24.91 -2.32
CA VAL A 287 20.09 23.69 -3.12
C VAL A 287 19.26 22.58 -2.48
N GLU A 288 18.45 21.89 -3.27
CA GLU A 288 17.67 20.74 -2.78
C GLU A 288 18.39 19.44 -3.18
N GLN A 289 18.60 18.57 -2.20
CA GLN A 289 19.19 17.26 -2.40
C GLN A 289 18.06 16.23 -2.42
N THR A 290 18.03 15.39 -3.45
CA THR A 290 17.13 14.23 -3.53
C THR A 290 17.96 12.97 -3.52
N VAL A 291 17.60 12.05 -2.63
CA VAL A 291 18.26 10.76 -2.47
C VAL A 291 17.25 9.63 -2.51
N THR A 292 17.61 8.55 -3.20
CA THR A 292 16.85 7.29 -3.21
C THR A 292 17.67 6.22 -2.53
N PHE A 293 17.25 5.81 -1.34
CA PHE A 293 17.80 4.68 -0.61
C PHE A 293 17.14 3.39 -1.10
N ARG A 294 17.94 2.33 -1.21
CA ARG A 294 17.46 0.95 -1.34
C ARG A 294 17.86 0.18 -0.11
N CYS A 295 16.88 -0.37 0.59
CA CYS A 295 17.09 -1.19 1.76
C CYS A 295 17.39 -2.64 1.34
N LEU A 296 18.28 -3.30 2.07
CA LEU A 296 18.75 -4.66 1.77
C LEU A 296 18.61 -5.55 3.01
N GLY A 297 18.64 -6.87 2.81
CA GLY A 297 18.67 -7.85 3.88
C GLY A 297 20.09 -8.37 4.14
N ASP A 298 20.42 -8.70 5.38
CA ASP A 298 21.70 -9.29 5.80
C ASP A 298 21.56 -10.50 6.75
N ASP A 299 20.50 -11.28 6.58
CA ASP A 299 20.07 -12.42 7.40
C ASP A 299 19.59 -12.07 8.82
N THR A 300 19.98 -10.92 9.38
CA THR A 300 19.54 -10.45 10.71
C THR A 300 18.46 -9.39 10.58
N ASP A 301 18.70 -8.39 9.74
CA ASP A 301 17.79 -7.29 9.48
C ASP A 301 17.35 -7.31 8.01
N ASN A 302 16.04 -7.37 7.79
CA ASN A 302 15.47 -7.64 6.46
C ASN A 302 14.68 -6.44 5.95
N GLY A 303 15.36 -5.54 5.21
CA GLY A 303 14.72 -4.50 4.42
C GLY A 303 14.12 -3.36 5.25
N ILE A 304 12.98 -3.57 5.92
CA ILE A 304 12.28 -2.51 6.65
C ILE A 304 11.57 -3.02 7.90
N LEU A 305 11.60 -2.18 8.94
CA LEU A 305 10.82 -2.30 10.15
C LEU A 305 9.93 -1.06 10.29
N ALA A 306 8.62 -1.27 10.38
CA ALA A 306 7.66 -0.22 10.67
C ALA A 306 7.03 -0.47 12.05
N THR A 307 7.26 0.45 13.00
CA THR A 307 6.70 0.37 14.34
C THR A 307 5.59 1.39 14.51
N LEU A 308 4.34 0.90 14.56
CA LEU A 308 3.16 1.71 14.85
C LEU A 308 2.87 1.66 16.35
N THR A 309 2.86 2.82 17.00
CA THR A 309 2.52 2.94 18.43
C THR A 309 1.18 3.65 18.61
N ASN A 310 0.22 2.99 19.24
CA ASN A 310 -1.11 3.55 19.49
C ASN A 310 -1.76 2.92 20.76
N ALA A 311 -3.04 3.22 21.01
CA ALA A 311 -3.75 2.67 22.16
C ALA A 311 -4.40 1.30 21.88
N ASP A 312 -4.31 0.80 20.65
CA ASP A 312 -4.98 -0.41 20.20
C ASP A 312 -4.15 -1.63 20.64
N SER A 313 -4.76 -2.63 21.27
CA SER A 313 -4.05 -3.83 21.73
C SER A 313 -3.64 -4.78 20.60
N SER A 314 -4.09 -4.51 19.38
CA SER A 314 -3.79 -5.24 18.15
C SER A 314 -3.51 -4.27 17.02
N VAL A 315 -2.58 -4.62 16.14
CA VAL A 315 -2.26 -3.82 14.94
C VAL A 315 -3.46 -3.74 13.98
N VAL A 316 -4.37 -4.71 14.06
CA VAL A 316 -5.59 -4.87 13.27
C VAL A 316 -6.81 -4.74 14.20
N ALA A 317 -6.89 -3.66 14.97
CA ALA A 317 -8.04 -3.41 15.84
C ALA A 317 -9.20 -2.79 15.04
N SER A 318 -10.39 -3.40 15.15
CA SER A 318 -11.65 -2.96 14.54
C SER A 318 -12.35 -1.87 15.31
#